data_AF-A0AAD7XAR5-F1
#
_entry.id   AF-A0AAD7XAR5-F1
#
_cell.length_a   1.000
_cell.length_b   1.000
_cell.length_c   1.000
_cell.angle_alpha   90.00
_cell.angle_beta   90.00
_cell.angle_gamma   90.00
#
_symmetry.space_group_name_H-M   'P 1'
#
loop_
_entity.id
_entity.type
_entity.pdbx_description
1 polymer ?
#
loop_
_entity_poly.entity_id
_entity_poly.type
_entity_poly.pdbx_seq_one_letter_code
_entity_poly.pdbx_strand_id
1 'polypeptide(L)'
;MPSNSESSQNQDPALQSSPSTSYGQFVVDVLGRMTRTSGRIDQRVLRRCIGLASSYLVTDVTMNTEDGIGTWRAGFNRLVDVMVALHMRQELEVETVSTASQACSECWSVAGSWREMDECREGVKAIATRLKGLLDANGKTYKGHAIYAPY
;
A
#
# COMPACT_ATOMS: atom_id res chain seq x y z
N MET A 1 39.78 30.92 -40.21
CA MET A 1 38.56 31.69 -40.49
C MET A 1 37.79 30.99 -41.59
N PRO A 2 36.46 30.86 -41.47
CA PRO A 2 35.76 29.58 -41.30
C PRO A 2 34.69 29.32 -42.37
N SER A 3 34.08 28.13 -42.35
CA SER A 3 32.62 28.01 -42.43
C SER A 3 32.17 26.66 -41.85
N ASN A 4 31.27 26.82 -40.88
CA ASN A 4 30.58 25.85 -40.04
C ASN A 4 29.29 25.39 -40.73
N SER A 5 28.81 24.18 -40.44
CA SER A 5 27.41 23.68 -40.50
C SER A 5 27.46 22.15 -40.65
N GLU A 6 26.78 21.29 -39.90
CA GLU A 6 25.80 21.45 -38.84
C GLU A 6 25.70 20.12 -38.09
N SER A 7 25.53 20.21 -36.78
CA SER A 7 25.22 19.12 -35.86
C SER A 7 23.84 18.52 -36.16
N SER A 8 23.66 17.22 -35.92
CA SER A 8 22.60 16.72 -35.02
C SER A 8 22.76 15.22 -34.78
N GLN A 9 23.19 14.92 -33.55
CA GLN A 9 23.13 13.60 -32.94
C GLN A 9 21.67 13.14 -32.89
N ASN A 10 21.35 12.01 -33.51
CA ASN A 10 20.16 11.23 -33.15
C ASN A 10 20.41 10.62 -31.77
N GLN A 11 20.08 11.36 -30.71
CA GLN A 11 19.81 10.77 -29.41
C GLN A 11 18.38 10.26 -29.46
N ASP A 12 18.22 8.94 -29.47
CA ASP A 12 16.96 8.29 -29.12
C ASP A 12 16.46 8.90 -27.80
N PRO A 13 15.22 9.40 -27.73
CA PRO A 13 14.70 9.93 -26.48
C PRO A 13 14.68 8.78 -25.50
N ALA A 14 15.42 8.97 -24.41
CA ALA A 14 15.44 8.10 -23.24
C ALA A 14 14.06 7.46 -23.04
N LEU A 15 14.06 6.14 -22.89
CA LEU A 15 12.98 5.41 -22.23
C LEU A 15 12.54 6.28 -21.04
N GLN A 16 11.42 6.97 -21.20
CA GLN A 16 10.85 7.78 -20.15
C GLN A 16 10.54 6.78 -19.06
N SER A 17 11.42 6.70 -18.07
CA SER A 17 11.22 5.89 -16.88
C SER A 17 9.91 6.38 -16.31
N SER A 18 8.84 5.59 -16.51
CA SER A 18 7.58 5.76 -15.81
C SER A 18 7.94 6.05 -14.35
N PRO A 19 7.38 7.09 -13.73
CA PRO A 19 7.77 7.46 -12.37
C PRO A 19 7.70 6.21 -11.52
N SER A 20 8.84 5.83 -10.92
CA SER A 20 8.99 4.64 -10.09
C SER A 20 7.81 4.59 -9.14
N THR A 21 6.96 3.57 -9.29
CA THR A 21 5.73 3.48 -8.51
C THR A 21 6.16 3.32 -7.05
N SER A 22 5.74 4.26 -6.19
CA SER A 22 6.05 4.25 -4.77
C SER A 22 4.74 4.28 -4.01
N TYR A 23 4.32 3.10 -3.54
CA TYR A 23 3.11 3.01 -2.72
C TYR A 23 3.19 3.87 -1.47
N GLY A 24 4.37 3.94 -0.84
CA GLY A 24 4.64 4.78 0.31
C GLY A 24 4.35 6.25 0.04
N GLN A 25 4.89 6.80 -1.05
CA GLN A 25 4.65 8.19 -1.42
C GLN A 25 3.18 8.45 -1.78
N PHE A 26 2.57 7.55 -2.56
CA PHE A 26 1.15 7.62 -2.90
C PHE A 26 0.26 7.70 -1.65
N VAL A 27 0.50 6.83 -0.66
CA VAL A 27 -0.25 6.82 0.60
C VAL A 27 -0.07 8.14 1.36
N VAL A 28 1.17 8.63 1.49
CA VAL A 28 1.46 9.89 2.19
C VAL A 28 0.73 11.06 1.54
N ASP A 29 0.77 11.15 0.21
CA ASP A 29 0.12 12.23 -0.54
C ASP A 29 -1.41 12.20 -0.36
N VAL A 30 -2.02 11.02 -0.44
CA VAL A 30 -3.47 10.88 -0.27
C VAL A 30 -3.89 11.21 1.17
N LEU A 31 -3.18 10.70 2.17
CA LEU A 31 -3.46 11.01 3.58
C LEU A 31 -3.29 12.51 3.88
N GLY A 32 -2.24 13.14 3.33
CA GLY A 32 -1.98 14.56 3.47
C GLY A 32 -3.07 15.44 2.86
N ARG A 33 -3.58 15.07 1.68
CA ARG A 33 -4.70 15.78 1.03
C ARG A 33 -6.01 15.62 1.81
N MET A 34 -6.30 14.41 2.27
CA MET A 34 -7.52 14.10 3.02
C MET A 34 -7.61 14.90 4.32
N THR A 35 -6.54 14.92 5.09
CA THR A 35 -6.48 15.65 6.37
C THR A 35 -6.56 17.17 6.19
N ARG A 36 -5.98 17.72 5.12
CA ARG A 36 -6.03 19.16 4.84
C ARG A 36 -7.43 19.65 4.46
N THR A 37 -8.22 18.83 3.77
CA THR A 37 -9.52 19.24 3.24
C THR A 37 -10.65 19.16 4.27
N SER A 38 -10.68 18.11 5.10
CA SER A 38 -11.82 17.86 6.01
C SER A 38 -11.44 17.86 7.50
N GLY A 39 -10.14 17.86 7.83
CA GLY A 39 -9.68 17.66 9.21
C GLY A 39 -9.98 16.27 9.79
N ARG A 40 -10.58 15.36 8.99
CA ARG A 40 -10.94 13.99 9.38
C ARG A 40 -10.40 12.99 8.37
N ILE A 41 -10.23 11.75 8.79
CA ILE A 41 -9.91 10.66 7.87
C ILE A 41 -11.20 10.19 7.21
N ASP A 42 -11.29 10.37 5.90
CA ASP A 42 -12.30 9.73 5.07
C ASP A 42 -11.95 8.24 4.89
N GLN A 43 -12.71 7.38 5.56
CA GLN A 43 -12.46 5.95 5.53
C GLN A 43 -12.76 5.30 4.17
N ARG A 44 -13.53 5.94 3.28
CA ARG A 44 -13.74 5.45 1.90
C ARG A 44 -12.46 5.57 1.09
N VAL A 45 -11.77 6.71 1.23
CA VAL A 45 -10.46 6.94 0.60
C VAL A 45 -9.41 6.01 1.22
N LEU A 46 -9.43 5.83 2.55
CA LEU A 46 -8.58 4.87 3.25
C LEU A 46 -8.77 3.44 2.70
N ARG A 47 -10.02 2.97 2.59
CA ARG A 47 -10.37 1.66 2.00
C ARG A 47 -9.83 1.51 0.58
N ARG A 48 -9.96 2.56 -0.24
CA ARG A 48 -9.41 2.54 -1.61
C ARG A 48 -7.88 2.40 -1.60
N CYS A 49 -7.18 3.09 -0.70
CA CYS A 49 -5.72 2.95 -0.58
C CYS A 49 -5.32 1.54 -0.13
N ILE A 50 -6.04 0.98 0.86
CA ILE A 50 -5.83 -0.39 1.36
C ILE A 50 -6.06 -1.41 0.24
N GLY A 51 -7.16 -1.30 -0.51
CA GLY A 51 -7.48 -2.20 -1.61
C GLY A 51 -6.48 -2.15 -2.78
N LEU A 52 -5.66 -1.10 -2.87
CA LEU A 52 -4.58 -1.01 -3.86
C LEU A 52 -3.29 -1.70 -3.41
N ALA A 53 -3.18 -2.13 -2.15
CA ALA A 53 -1.94 -2.70 -1.60
C ALA A 53 -1.43 -3.90 -2.40
N SER A 54 -2.30 -4.80 -2.84
CA SER A 54 -1.92 -6.00 -3.61
C SER A 54 -1.42 -5.63 -5.03
N SER A 55 -2.07 -4.68 -5.70
CA SER A 55 -1.62 -4.19 -7.02
C SER A 55 -0.29 -3.45 -6.94
N TYR A 56 -0.11 -2.61 -5.93
CA TYR A 56 1.16 -1.91 -5.69
C TYR A 56 2.25 -2.87 -5.24
N LEU A 57 1.93 -3.97 -4.56
CA LEU A 57 2.93 -4.99 -4.27
C LEU A 57 3.55 -5.54 -5.56
N VAL A 58 2.73 -5.94 -6.53
CA VAL A 58 3.21 -6.44 -7.83
C VAL A 58 4.01 -5.36 -8.55
N THR A 59 3.48 -4.12 -8.57
CA THR A 59 4.07 -3.03 -9.35
C THR A 59 5.39 -2.55 -8.73
N ASP A 60 5.43 -2.28 -7.42
CA ASP A 60 6.64 -1.81 -6.73
C ASP A 60 7.75 -2.88 -6.81
N VAL A 61 7.42 -4.18 -6.66
CA VAL A 61 8.43 -5.26 -6.77
C VAL A 61 8.99 -5.40 -8.19
N THR A 62 8.17 -5.18 -9.23
CA THR A 62 8.60 -5.38 -10.63
C THR A 62 9.23 -4.14 -11.26
N MET A 63 8.82 -2.95 -10.83
CA MET A 63 9.22 -1.67 -11.44
C MET A 63 10.19 -0.86 -10.58
N ASN A 64 10.38 -1.24 -9.30
CA ASN A 64 11.32 -0.62 -8.38
C ASN A 64 12.08 -1.71 -7.60
N THR A 65 13.03 -2.36 -8.27
CA THR A 65 13.74 -3.54 -7.73
C THR A 65 14.68 -3.22 -6.55
N GLU A 66 15.05 -1.95 -6.36
CA GLU A 66 15.92 -1.54 -5.25
C GLU A 66 15.11 -1.28 -3.97
N ASP A 67 14.07 -0.44 -4.05
CA ASP A 67 13.35 0.04 -2.87
C ASP A 67 11.87 -0.36 -2.81
N GLY A 68 11.34 -1.04 -3.82
CA GLY A 68 9.91 -1.27 -3.99
C GLY A 68 9.23 -2.01 -2.83
N ILE A 69 9.87 -3.05 -2.30
CA ILE A 69 9.37 -3.77 -1.12
C ILE A 69 9.35 -2.83 0.10
N GLY A 70 10.39 -2.00 0.24
CA GLY A 70 10.50 -1.01 1.31
C GLY A 70 9.39 0.04 1.24
N THR A 71 9.15 0.63 0.06
CA THR A 71 8.10 1.63 -0.16
C THR A 71 6.72 1.04 0.06
N TRP A 72 6.49 -0.17 -0.46
CA TRP A 72 5.25 -0.90 -0.25
C TRP A 72 4.98 -1.15 1.23
N ARG A 73 5.97 -1.71 1.94
CA ARG A 73 5.85 -2.03 3.37
C ARG A 73 5.61 -0.77 4.20
N ALA A 74 6.32 0.32 3.91
CA ALA A 74 6.15 1.59 4.61
C ALA A 74 4.74 2.16 4.39
N GLY A 75 4.25 2.15 3.14
CA GLY A 75 2.91 2.61 2.78
C GLY A 75 1.82 1.82 3.51
N PHE A 76 1.89 0.49 3.48
CA PHE A 76 0.87 -0.34 4.11
C PHE A 76 0.89 -0.23 5.63
N ASN A 77 2.08 -0.20 6.26
CA ASN A 77 2.18 0.03 7.70
C ASN A 77 1.55 1.36 8.13
N ARG A 78 1.73 2.42 7.34
CA ARG A 78 1.14 3.73 7.63
C ARG A 78 -0.39 3.73 7.54
N LEU A 79 -0.97 2.98 6.60
CA LEU A 79 -2.42 2.78 6.56
C LEU A 79 -2.93 2.04 7.81
N VAL A 80 -2.20 1.01 8.26
CA VAL A 80 -2.53 0.28 9.49
C VAL A 80 -2.37 1.17 10.73
N ASP A 81 -1.36 2.03 10.79
CA ASP A 81 -1.20 3.02 11.87
C ASP A 81 -2.42 3.94 11.96
N VAL A 82 -2.92 4.42 10.81
CA VAL A 82 -4.15 5.22 10.75
C VAL A 82 -5.36 4.41 11.24
N MET A 83 -5.48 3.14 10.86
CA MET A 83 -6.55 2.27 11.36
C MET A 83 -6.48 2.09 12.88
N VAL A 84 -5.29 1.86 13.43
CA VAL A 84 -5.08 1.75 14.90
C VAL A 84 -5.48 3.05 15.57
N ALA A 85 -5.09 4.21 15.04
CA ALA A 85 -5.48 5.50 15.59
C ALA A 85 -7.00 5.72 15.56
N LEU A 86 -7.68 5.33 14.47
CA LEU A 86 -9.14 5.36 14.35
C LEU A 86 -9.81 4.39 15.34
N HIS A 87 -9.24 3.22 15.56
CA HIS A 87 -9.74 2.24 16.52
C HIS A 87 -9.69 2.78 17.95
N MET A 88 -8.55 3.36 18.34
CA MET A 88 -8.37 3.98 19.66
C MET A 88 -9.34 5.14 19.90
N ARG A 89 -9.73 5.85 18.83
CA ARG A 89 -10.76 6.90 18.85
C ARG A 89 -12.19 6.38 18.76
N GLN A 90 -12.38 5.06 18.66
CA GLN A 90 -13.67 4.41 18.42
C GLN A 90 -14.35 4.80 17.10
N GLU A 91 -13.62 5.39 16.17
CA GLU A 91 -14.11 5.89 14.88
C GLU A 91 -13.92 4.87 13.74
N LEU A 92 -13.10 3.83 13.93
CA LEU A 92 -12.82 2.84 12.88
C LEU A 92 -14.08 2.04 12.51
N GLU A 93 -14.41 2.04 11.22
CA GLU A 93 -15.53 1.33 10.61
C GLU A 93 -15.21 -0.15 10.38
N VAL A 94 -16.20 -1.02 10.55
CA VAL A 94 -16.10 -2.47 10.27
C VAL A 94 -15.69 -2.73 8.82
N GLU A 95 -16.25 -1.98 7.87
CA GLU A 95 -15.91 -2.10 6.45
C GLU A 95 -14.40 -1.91 6.22
N THR A 96 -13.79 -0.95 6.91
CA THR A 96 -12.35 -0.67 6.78
C THR A 96 -11.50 -1.83 7.28
N VAL A 97 -11.90 -2.46 8.39
CA VAL A 97 -11.23 -3.67 8.92
C VAL A 97 -11.39 -4.84 7.96
N SER A 98 -12.59 -5.01 7.40
CA SER A 98 -12.88 -6.05 6.41
C SER A 98 -12.02 -5.88 5.15
N THR A 99 -11.96 -4.66 4.59
CA THR A 99 -11.10 -4.35 3.43
C THR A 99 -9.62 -4.60 3.73
N ALA A 100 -9.14 -4.26 4.92
CA ALA A 100 -7.74 -4.53 5.31
C ALA A 100 -7.45 -6.03 5.43
N SER A 101 -8.40 -6.79 5.98
CA SER A 101 -8.27 -8.26 6.09
C SER A 101 -8.24 -8.91 4.72
N GLN A 102 -9.10 -8.46 3.80
CA GLN A 102 -9.09 -8.89 2.41
C GLN A 102 -7.76 -8.54 1.71
N ALA A 103 -7.34 -7.27 1.76
CA ALA A 103 -6.09 -6.83 1.13
C ALA A 103 -4.87 -7.58 1.68
N CYS A 104 -4.84 -7.88 2.98
CA CYS A 104 -3.80 -8.69 3.60
C CYS A 104 -3.76 -10.11 3.03
N SER A 105 -4.93 -10.75 2.86
CA SER A 105 -5.04 -12.07 2.22
C SER A 105 -4.60 -12.05 0.76
N GLU A 106 -4.96 -11.03 0.00
CA GLU A 106 -4.53 -10.86 -1.39
C GLU A 106 -3.01 -10.67 -1.48
N CYS A 107 -2.44 -9.80 -0.63
CA CYS A 107 -0.98 -9.60 -0.56
C CYS A 107 -0.25 -10.88 -0.16
N TRP A 108 -0.83 -11.70 0.72
CA TRP A 108 -0.27 -13.00 1.09
C TRP A 108 -0.20 -13.96 -0.10
N SER A 109 -1.27 -14.05 -0.89
CA SER A 109 -1.33 -14.87 -2.10
C SER A 109 -0.35 -14.41 -3.17
N VAL A 110 -0.27 -13.09 -3.41
CA VAL A 110 0.68 -12.49 -4.34
C VAL A 110 2.12 -12.77 -3.90
N ALA A 111 2.46 -12.46 -2.64
CA ALA A 111 3.79 -12.70 -2.09
C ALA A 111 4.18 -14.19 -2.10
N GLY A 112 3.20 -15.10 -2.00
CA GLY A 112 3.41 -16.54 -2.10
C GLY A 112 3.66 -17.05 -3.52
N SER A 113 3.47 -16.22 -4.55
CA SER A 113 3.58 -16.63 -5.95
C SER A 113 5.03 -16.62 -6.46
N TRP A 114 5.96 -15.87 -5.84
CA TRP A 114 7.38 -15.81 -6.23
C TRP A 114 8.31 -16.19 -5.08
N ARG A 115 9.37 -16.95 -5.41
CA ARG A 115 10.35 -17.45 -4.42
C ARG A 115 11.21 -16.34 -3.82
N GLU A 116 11.48 -15.27 -4.55
CA GLU A 116 12.29 -14.15 -4.06
C GLU A 116 11.53 -13.16 -3.15
N MET A 117 10.25 -13.41 -2.83
CA MET A 117 9.41 -12.49 -2.06
C MET A 117 9.28 -12.82 -0.57
N ASP A 118 10.20 -13.58 0.02
CA ASP A 118 10.15 -13.95 1.44
C ASP A 118 10.09 -12.72 2.37
N GLU A 119 10.83 -11.65 2.06
CA GLU A 119 10.76 -10.39 2.82
C GLU A 119 9.37 -9.76 2.78
N CYS A 120 8.68 -9.83 1.63
CA CYS A 120 7.31 -9.38 1.52
C CYS A 120 6.37 -10.24 2.38
N ARG A 121 6.56 -11.56 2.43
CA ARG A 121 5.74 -12.45 3.27
C ARG A 121 5.88 -12.10 4.75
N GLU A 122 7.08 -11.77 5.20
CA GLU A 122 7.31 -11.27 6.57
C GLU A 122 6.62 -9.92 6.81
N GLY A 123 6.67 -9.02 5.81
CA GLY A 123 5.91 -7.76 5.85
C GLY A 123 4.40 -7.97 5.99
N VAL A 124 3.81 -8.86 5.18
CA VAL A 124 2.38 -9.22 5.25
C VAL A 124 2.04 -9.87 6.60
N LYS A 125 2.86 -10.79 7.11
CA LYS A 125 2.65 -11.39 8.45
C LYS A 125 2.63 -10.35 9.56
N ALA A 126 3.59 -9.44 9.55
CA ALA A 126 3.67 -8.38 10.56
C ALA A 126 2.39 -7.52 10.54
N ILE A 127 1.90 -7.17 9.35
CA ILE A 127 0.65 -6.43 9.18
C ILE A 127 -0.56 -7.25 9.64
N ALA A 128 -0.63 -8.54 9.28
CA ALA A 128 -1.70 -9.44 9.70
C ALA A 128 -1.79 -9.55 11.23
N THR A 129 -0.66 -9.66 11.92
CA THR A 129 -0.59 -9.68 13.39
C THR A 129 -1.12 -8.39 13.99
N ARG A 130 -0.80 -7.24 13.41
CA ARG A 130 -1.32 -5.94 13.85
C ARG A 130 -2.83 -5.83 13.64
N LEU A 131 -3.33 -6.28 12.49
CA LEU A 131 -4.77 -6.32 12.20
C LEU A 131 -5.51 -7.24 13.17
N LYS A 132 -4.95 -8.43 13.49
CA LYS A 132 -5.50 -9.34 14.51
C LYS A 132 -5.64 -8.67 15.87
N GLY A 133 -4.72 -7.78 16.24
CA GLY A 133 -4.81 -6.99 17.47
C GLY A 133 -6.00 -6.01 17.52
N LEU A 134 -6.63 -5.73 16.38
CA LEU A 134 -7.85 -4.90 16.31
C LEU A 134 -9.13 -5.72 16.47
N LEU A 135 -9.07 -7.03 16.21
CA LEU A 135 -10.24 -7.91 16.18
C LEU A 135 -10.70 -8.32 17.57
N ASP A 136 -11.95 -8.77 17.66
CA ASP A 136 -12.47 -9.38 18.87
C ASP A 136 -11.73 -10.70 19.15
N ALA A 137 -11.88 -11.26 20.36
CA ALA A 137 -11.14 -12.45 20.81
C ALA A 137 -11.27 -13.69 19.90
N ASN A 138 -12.31 -13.75 19.06
CA ASN A 138 -12.51 -14.82 18.09
C ASN A 138 -11.65 -14.68 16.81
N GLY A 139 -11.00 -13.53 16.60
CA GLY A 139 -10.17 -13.23 15.43
C GLY A 139 -10.93 -13.16 14.10
N LYS A 140 -12.26 -13.11 14.12
CA LYS A 140 -13.14 -13.14 12.93
C LYS A 140 -14.18 -12.03 12.92
N THR A 141 -14.36 -11.33 14.04
CA THR A 141 -15.27 -10.21 14.15
C THR A 141 -14.55 -8.96 14.62
N TYR A 142 -15.12 -7.82 14.30
CA TYR A 142 -14.73 -6.52 14.84
C TYR A 142 -15.98 -5.84 15.41
N LYS A 143 -15.99 -5.55 16.71
CA LYS A 143 -17.16 -4.99 17.41
C LYS A 143 -18.42 -5.85 17.21
N GLY A 144 -18.27 -7.17 17.23
CA GLY A 144 -19.36 -8.14 17.05
C GLY A 144 -19.83 -8.33 15.61
N HIS A 145 -19.27 -7.60 14.64
CA HIS A 145 -19.63 -7.74 13.23
C HIS A 145 -18.61 -8.62 12.50
N ALA A 146 -19.09 -9.54 11.67
CA ALA A 146 -18.23 -10.36 10.83
C ALA A 146 -17.43 -9.49 9.86
N ILE A 147 -16.14 -9.79 9.76
CA ILE A 147 -15.24 -9.22 8.76
C ILE A 147 -14.86 -10.28 7.72
N TYR A 148 -14.25 -9.87 6.62
CA TYR A 148 -13.64 -10.80 5.69
C TYR A 148 -12.65 -11.72 6.43
N ALA A 149 -12.89 -13.03 6.35
CA ALA A 149 -11.99 -14.06 6.82
C ALA A 149 -11.72 -15.01 5.65
N PRO A 150 -10.47 -15.11 5.16
CA PRO A 150 -10.14 -16.13 4.17
C PRO A 150 -10.35 -17.52 4.80
N TYR A 151 -10.90 -18.43 4.00
CA TYR A 151 -11.23 -19.81 4.39
C TYR A 151 -10.00 -20.63 4.75
#